data_AF-T1UMQ8-F1
#
_entry.id   AF-T1UMQ8-F1
#
_cell.length_a   1.000
_cell.length_b   1.000
_cell.length_c   1.000
_cell.angle_alpha   90.00
_cell.angle_beta   90.00
_cell.angle_gamma   90.00
#
_symmetry.space_group_name_H-M   'P 1'
#
loop_
_entity.id
_entity.type
_entity.pdbx_description
1 polymer ?
#
loop_
_entity_poly.entity_id
_entity_poly.type
_entity_poly.pdbx_seq_one_letter_code
_entity_poly.pdbx_strand_id
1 'polypeptide(L)'
;MSFKQNLLLSYCLIIASLVGLTSSCTGKSNHGRSSPSEKKETLDYQDVYNDVADVLSESSYDHGSYAPIIMRMAWHSSATYDIVTDTGGSNGATMRFCPEKNYPPNIGMENARNRLEPIYQKYSAAGLTYSDLWTLAGVCAIQETGGPKVPWRGGRKDRQAKDSPPDGRIPNPRNGADHLRKVFYRMTFNDQVYLFIFFKLLVV
;
A
#
# COMPACT_ATOMS: atom_id res chain seq x y z
N MET A 1 18.67 9.69 17.05
CA MET A 1 17.83 8.49 16.84
C MET A 1 18.06 8.02 15.41
N SER A 2 18.43 6.75 15.24
CA SER A 2 19.04 6.24 14.00
C SER A 2 17.97 5.80 12.99
N PHE A 3 18.27 5.98 11.70
CA PHE A 3 17.49 5.62 10.50
C PHE A 3 16.81 4.22 10.54
N LYS A 4 17.30 3.31 11.39
CA LYS A 4 16.73 1.98 11.65
C LYS A 4 15.38 1.99 12.40
N GLN A 5 15.04 3.05 13.12
CA GLN A 5 13.82 3.12 13.95
C GLN A 5 12.54 3.47 13.16
N ASN A 6 12.67 4.12 11.99
CA ASN A 6 11.53 4.54 11.18
C ASN A 6 10.96 3.43 10.27
N LEU A 7 11.64 2.27 10.22
CA LEU A 7 11.38 1.22 9.24
C LEU A 7 10.50 0.07 9.76
N LEU A 8 10.55 -0.19 11.07
CA LEU A 8 9.75 -1.23 11.73
C LEU A 8 8.25 -0.88 11.83
N LEU A 9 7.90 0.39 11.63
CA LEU A 9 6.55 0.94 11.80
C LEU A 9 5.51 0.39 10.80
N SER A 10 5.94 -0.17 9.67
CA SER A 10 5.03 -0.59 8.59
C SER A 10 4.91 -2.11 8.43
N TYR A 11 5.54 -2.85 9.35
CA TYR A 11 5.80 -4.28 9.22
C TYR A 11 4.59 -5.19 9.54
N CYS A 12 3.50 -4.67 10.12
CA CYS A 12 2.49 -5.53 10.77
C CYS A 12 1.13 -5.62 10.07
N LEU A 13 0.92 -4.93 8.95
CA LEU A 13 -0.42 -4.73 8.39
C LEU A 13 -0.74 -5.52 7.12
N ILE A 14 0.24 -6.22 6.54
CA ILE A 14 0.02 -7.04 5.33
C ILE A 14 -0.30 -8.52 5.68
N ILE A 15 -0.06 -8.96 6.92
CA ILE A 15 -0.23 -10.37 7.33
C ILE A 15 -1.70 -10.75 7.65
N ALA A 16 -2.62 -9.80 7.85
CA ALA A 16 -3.98 -10.10 8.31
C ALA A 16 -4.98 -10.59 7.23
N SER A 17 -4.60 -10.67 5.94
CA SER A 17 -5.55 -10.95 4.85
C SER A 17 -5.50 -12.37 4.24
N LEU A 18 -4.79 -13.32 4.85
CA LEU A 18 -4.55 -14.65 4.24
C LEU A 18 -4.67 -15.81 5.23
N VAL A 19 -5.88 -16.07 5.71
CA VAL A 19 -6.28 -17.42 6.14
C VAL A 19 -7.71 -17.66 5.64
N GLY A 20 -7.85 -18.34 4.51
CA GLY A 20 -9.17 -18.68 3.96
C GLY A 20 -9.14 -19.37 2.59
N LEU A 21 -9.29 -20.69 2.62
CA LEU A 21 -9.67 -21.61 1.54
C LEU A 21 -8.62 -21.99 0.48
N THR A 22 -8.07 -23.19 0.66
CA THR A 22 -7.58 -24.06 -0.41
C THR A 22 -8.71 -24.99 -0.86
N SER A 23 -8.98 -25.06 -2.16
CA SER A 23 -9.64 -26.20 -2.78
C SER A 23 -9.04 -26.44 -4.16
N SER A 24 -8.52 -27.65 -4.32
CA SER A 24 -7.86 -28.19 -5.50
C SER A 24 -8.91 -28.84 -6.41
N CYS A 25 -8.86 -28.54 -7.71
CA CYS A 25 -9.45 -29.39 -8.75
C CYS A 25 -8.56 -29.34 -10.01
N THR A 26 -8.03 -30.50 -10.36
CA THR A 26 -7.32 -30.82 -11.60
C THR A 26 -8.31 -31.00 -12.76
N GLY A 27 -7.97 -30.52 -13.96
CA GLY A 27 -8.80 -30.66 -15.17
C GLY A 27 -8.02 -30.37 -16.45
N LYS A 28 -8.10 -31.30 -17.40
CA LYS A 28 -7.23 -31.53 -18.57
C LYS A 28 -7.27 -30.46 -19.68
N SER A 29 -6.14 -30.36 -20.38
CA SER A 29 -5.86 -29.61 -21.61
C SER A 29 -6.69 -30.08 -22.81
N ASN A 30 -7.11 -29.14 -23.66
CA ASN A 30 -7.42 -29.40 -25.07
C ASN A 30 -6.93 -28.22 -25.94
N HIS A 31 -6.21 -28.58 -27.01
CA HIS A 31 -5.49 -27.70 -27.91
C HIS A 31 -6.42 -27.21 -29.04
N GLY A 32 -6.73 -25.92 -29.06
CA GLY A 32 -7.48 -25.25 -30.12
C GLY A 32 -6.65 -24.10 -30.69
N ARG A 33 -6.39 -24.13 -31.99
CA ARG A 33 -5.55 -23.15 -32.70
C ARG A 33 -6.33 -21.84 -32.89
N SER A 34 -5.97 -20.79 -32.14
CA SER A 34 -6.50 -19.43 -32.33
C SER A 34 -5.56 -18.58 -33.19
N SER A 35 -6.15 -17.76 -34.04
CA SER A 35 -5.53 -16.68 -34.84
C SER A 35 -4.63 -15.75 -34.00
N PRO A 36 -3.72 -14.95 -34.60
CA PRO A 36 -2.83 -14.07 -33.85
C PRO A 36 -3.64 -12.98 -33.16
N SER A 37 -4.02 -13.21 -31.91
CA SER A 37 -4.41 -12.14 -31.00
C SER A 37 -3.16 -11.32 -30.73
N GLU A 38 -3.22 -10.00 -30.90
CA GLU A 38 -2.23 -9.09 -30.33
C GLU A 38 -1.90 -9.57 -28.91
N LYS A 39 -0.63 -9.95 -28.69
CA LYS A 39 -0.18 -10.33 -27.35
C LYS A 39 -0.30 -9.08 -26.49
N LYS A 40 -1.39 -8.98 -25.72
CA LYS A 40 -1.49 -8.01 -24.64
C LYS A 40 -0.33 -8.33 -23.69
N GLU A 41 0.70 -7.50 -23.73
CA GLU A 41 1.88 -7.64 -22.89
C GLU A 41 1.40 -7.68 -21.44
N THR A 42 1.59 -8.83 -20.79
CA THR A 42 1.14 -9.04 -19.42
C THR A 42 2.07 -8.26 -18.51
N LEU A 43 1.52 -7.32 -17.73
CA LEU A 43 2.28 -6.55 -16.75
C LEU A 43 3.09 -7.46 -15.82
N ASP A 44 4.41 -7.32 -15.85
CA ASP A 44 5.31 -7.95 -14.90
C ASP A 44 5.52 -7.03 -13.69
N TYR A 45 5.00 -7.43 -12.53
CA TYR A 45 5.15 -6.68 -11.30
C TYR A 45 6.57 -6.72 -10.73
N GLN A 46 7.42 -7.67 -11.15
CA GLN A 46 8.81 -7.68 -10.76
C GLN A 46 9.57 -6.51 -11.40
N ASP A 47 9.28 -6.18 -12.66
CA ASP A 47 9.85 -5.01 -13.32
C ASP A 47 9.40 -3.72 -12.64
N VAL A 48 8.12 -3.61 -12.29
CA VAL A 48 7.60 -2.48 -11.52
C VAL A 48 8.30 -2.37 -10.16
N TYR A 49 8.52 -3.50 -9.47
CA TYR A 49 9.24 -3.52 -8.19
C TYR A 49 10.67 -3.00 -8.35
N ASN A 50 11.40 -3.46 -9.36
CA ASN A 50 12.79 -3.08 -9.62
C ASN A 50 12.89 -1.57 -9.91
N ASP A 51 12.01 -1.05 -10.78
CA ASP A 51 11.92 0.38 -11.06
C ASP A 51 11.62 1.21 -9.80
N VAL A 52 10.78 0.68 -8.90
CA VAL A 52 10.53 1.35 -7.61
C VAL A 52 11.78 1.34 -6.74
N ALA A 53 12.48 0.20 -6.64
CA ALA A 53 13.70 0.07 -5.84
C ALA A 53 14.76 1.09 -6.25
N ASP A 54 14.94 1.27 -7.56
CA ASP A 54 15.90 2.21 -8.15
C ASP A 54 15.63 3.67 -7.74
N VAL A 55 14.36 4.03 -7.51
CA VAL A 55 13.98 5.40 -7.16
C VAL A 55 13.89 5.66 -5.65
N LEU A 56 14.07 4.64 -4.80
CA LEU A 56 13.97 4.77 -3.34
C LEU A 56 15.14 5.56 -2.75
N SER A 57 16.36 5.37 -3.26
CA SER A 57 17.55 6.08 -2.80
C SER A 57 17.72 7.36 -3.60
N GLU A 58 17.72 8.51 -2.93
CA GLU A 58 17.90 9.81 -3.56
C GLU A 58 18.58 10.75 -2.57
N SER A 59 19.86 11.05 -2.79
CA SER A 59 20.68 11.81 -1.84
C SER A 59 20.14 13.23 -1.59
N SER A 60 19.40 13.78 -2.54
CA SER A 60 18.80 15.11 -2.46
C SER A 60 17.48 15.17 -1.66
N TYR A 61 16.89 14.03 -1.29
CA TYR A 61 15.61 13.97 -0.59
C TYR A 61 15.76 13.38 0.82
N ASP A 62 15.10 14.00 1.80
CA ASP A 62 15.00 13.62 3.23
C ASP A 62 15.91 12.46 3.70
N HIS A 63 17.08 12.81 4.24
CA HIS A 63 18.09 11.86 4.73
C HIS A 63 18.55 10.80 3.70
N GLY A 64 18.38 11.08 2.41
CA GLY A 64 18.85 10.27 1.29
C GLY A 64 17.84 9.25 0.76
N SER A 65 16.57 9.26 1.17
CA SER A 65 15.63 8.22 0.74
C SER A 65 14.15 8.62 0.72
N TYR A 66 13.44 8.20 -0.32
CA TYR A 66 11.98 8.25 -0.43
C TYR A 66 11.26 7.08 0.27
N ALA A 67 11.99 6.06 0.74
CA ALA A 67 11.38 4.89 1.35
C ALA A 67 10.41 5.24 2.50
N PRO A 68 10.74 6.14 3.45
CA PRO A 68 9.83 6.49 4.54
C PRO A 68 8.52 7.15 4.07
N ILE A 69 8.59 8.06 3.09
CA ILE A 69 7.40 8.77 2.61
C ILE A 69 6.50 7.88 1.75
N ILE A 70 7.09 7.01 0.91
CA ILE A 70 6.36 6.02 0.11
C ILE A 70 5.65 5.02 1.02
N MET A 71 6.35 4.56 2.05
CA MET A 71 5.79 3.69 3.06
C MET A 71 4.58 4.31 3.76
N ARG A 72 4.74 5.55 4.22
CA ARG A 72 3.68 6.31 4.87
C ARG A 72 2.48 6.46 3.94
N MET A 73 2.71 6.70 2.65
CA MET A 73 1.64 6.80 1.66
C MET A 73 0.87 5.48 1.50
N ALA A 74 1.58 4.35 1.39
CA ALA A 74 0.96 3.03 1.32
C ALA A 74 0.13 2.71 2.58
N TRP A 75 0.66 3.07 3.75
CA TRP A 75 -0.06 2.99 5.02
C TRP A 75 -1.31 3.87 5.04
N HIS A 76 -1.19 5.15 4.71
CA HIS A 76 -2.31 6.10 4.72
C HIS A 76 -3.43 5.69 3.79
N SER A 77 -3.10 5.19 2.59
CA SER A 77 -4.09 4.64 1.67
C SER A 77 -4.84 3.47 2.31
N SER A 78 -4.17 2.63 3.10
CA SER A 78 -4.77 1.46 3.76
C SER A 78 -5.56 1.83 5.03
N ALA A 79 -5.10 2.85 5.76
CA ALA A 79 -5.62 3.27 7.06
C ALA A 79 -7.04 3.88 7.02
N THR A 80 -7.57 4.17 5.84
CA THR A 80 -8.93 4.69 5.66
C THR A 80 -10.00 3.61 5.59
N TYR A 81 -9.62 2.32 5.60
CA TYR A 81 -10.55 1.20 5.50
C TYR A 81 -11.58 1.20 6.64
N ASP A 82 -12.81 0.86 6.28
CA ASP A 82 -13.93 0.68 7.18
C ASP A 82 -14.72 -0.57 6.78
N ILE A 83 -14.72 -1.58 7.65
CA ILE A 83 -15.45 -2.83 7.40
C ILE A 83 -16.95 -2.63 7.27
N VAL A 84 -17.53 -1.65 7.98
CA VAL A 84 -19.00 -1.48 8.02
C VAL A 84 -19.52 -0.98 6.68
N THR A 85 -18.79 -0.04 6.08
CA THR A 85 -19.19 0.58 4.81
C THR A 85 -18.50 -0.03 3.59
N ASP A 86 -17.48 -0.87 3.79
CA ASP A 86 -16.59 -1.43 2.76
C ASP A 86 -15.99 -0.34 1.85
N THR A 87 -15.60 0.78 2.46
CA THR A 87 -15.01 1.93 1.75
C THR A 87 -13.63 2.28 2.30
N GLY A 88 -12.87 3.03 1.50
CA GLY A 88 -11.48 3.35 1.79
C GLY A 88 -10.56 2.13 1.63
N GLY A 89 -9.38 2.20 2.24
CA GLY A 89 -8.36 1.16 2.14
C GLY A 89 -7.55 1.24 0.85
N SER A 90 -6.65 0.28 0.67
CA SER A 90 -5.66 0.30 -0.41
C SER A 90 -6.24 0.04 -1.80
N ASN A 91 -7.55 -0.25 -1.91
CA ASN A 91 -8.24 -0.56 -3.15
C ASN A 91 -9.05 0.65 -3.63
N GLY A 92 -8.39 1.58 -4.32
CA GLY A 92 -9.02 2.76 -4.91
C GLY A 92 -8.06 3.90 -5.19
N ALA A 93 -6.98 4.02 -4.39
CA ALA A 93 -6.00 5.10 -4.46
C ALA A 93 -6.64 6.50 -4.57
N THR A 94 -7.73 6.69 -3.81
CA THR A 94 -8.55 7.92 -3.83
C THR A 94 -7.82 9.13 -3.25
N MET A 95 -6.76 8.91 -2.45
CA MET A 95 -5.88 9.95 -1.88
C MET A 95 -5.15 10.82 -2.92
N ARG A 96 -5.33 10.57 -4.23
CA ARG A 96 -4.91 11.47 -5.31
C ARG A 96 -5.93 12.57 -5.65
N PHE A 97 -7.16 12.46 -5.13
CA PHE A 97 -8.27 13.37 -5.43
C PHE A 97 -8.63 14.28 -4.25
N CYS A 98 -9.27 15.41 -4.55
CA CYS A 98 -9.97 16.19 -3.52
C CYS A 98 -11.28 15.47 -3.12
N PRO A 99 -11.70 15.55 -1.84
CA PRO A 99 -11.05 16.28 -0.75
C PRO A 99 -9.91 15.50 -0.05
N GLU A 100 -9.81 14.19 -0.24
CA GLU A 100 -8.93 13.31 0.56
C GLU A 100 -7.45 13.69 0.53
N LYS A 101 -6.93 14.10 -0.62
CA LYS A 101 -5.53 14.51 -0.76
C LYS A 101 -5.17 15.72 0.10
N ASN A 102 -6.17 16.54 0.49
CA ASN A 102 -6.01 17.76 1.27
C ASN A 102 -6.33 17.56 2.76
N TYR A 103 -6.70 16.35 3.19
CA TYR A 103 -6.92 16.10 4.60
C TYR A 103 -5.63 16.32 5.40
N PRO A 104 -5.68 16.84 6.63
CA PRO A 104 -4.49 17.16 7.42
C PRO A 104 -3.47 16.00 7.54
N PRO A 105 -3.87 14.72 7.68
CA PRO A 105 -2.91 13.61 7.69
C PRO A 105 -2.18 13.38 6.36
N ASN A 106 -2.73 13.82 5.24
CA ASN A 106 -2.23 13.52 3.89
C ASN A 106 -1.36 14.63 3.28
N ILE A 107 -1.11 15.71 4.02
CA ILE A 107 -0.18 16.78 3.64
C ILE A 107 1.23 16.20 3.45
N GLY A 108 1.90 16.55 2.35
CA GLY A 108 3.24 16.08 2.00
C GLY A 108 3.26 14.77 1.20
N MET A 109 2.13 14.07 1.05
CA MET A 109 2.05 12.82 0.27
C MET A 109 2.23 13.03 -1.23
N GLU A 110 2.10 14.26 -1.72
CA GLU A 110 2.43 14.65 -3.10
C GLU A 110 3.88 14.31 -3.46
N ASN A 111 4.81 14.36 -2.52
CA ASN A 111 6.21 14.00 -2.78
C ASN A 111 6.33 12.54 -3.22
N ALA A 112 5.67 11.61 -2.50
CA ALA A 112 5.64 10.21 -2.86
C ALA A 112 4.87 9.96 -4.17
N ARG A 113 3.72 10.62 -4.36
CA ARG A 113 2.94 10.49 -5.61
C ARG A 113 3.74 10.95 -6.83
N ASN A 114 4.37 12.11 -6.74
CA ASN A 114 5.17 12.67 -7.82
C ASN A 114 6.40 11.81 -8.12
N ARG A 115 7.03 11.21 -7.09
CA ARG A 115 8.16 10.30 -7.28
C ARG A 115 7.78 9.03 -8.03
N LEU A 116 6.58 8.49 -7.78
CA LEU A 116 6.09 7.25 -8.40
C LEU A 116 5.37 7.47 -9.73
N GLU A 117 5.01 8.70 -10.07
CA GLU A 117 4.25 9.03 -11.30
C GLU A 117 4.97 8.58 -12.60
N PRO A 118 6.29 8.76 -12.78
CA PRO A 118 6.96 8.27 -13.99
C PRO A 118 6.87 6.74 -14.15
N ILE A 119 6.91 5.99 -13.05
CA ILE A 119 6.77 4.53 -13.06
C ILE A 119 5.33 4.17 -13.43
N TYR A 120 4.33 4.86 -12.86
CA TYR A 120 2.95 4.68 -13.28
C TYR A 120 2.77 4.90 -14.79
N GLN A 121 3.30 6.01 -15.32
CA GLN A 121 3.19 6.33 -16.74
C GLN A 121 3.80 5.24 -17.62
N LYS A 122 4.96 4.68 -17.23
CA LYS A 122 5.64 3.59 -17.95
C LYS A 122 4.78 2.32 -18.07
N TYR A 123 4.05 1.94 -17.02
CA TYR A 123 3.34 0.65 -16.95
C TYR A 123 1.81 0.74 -17.04
N SER A 124 1.23 1.94 -17.04
CA SER A 124 -0.23 2.16 -17.06
C SER A 124 -0.91 1.52 -18.28
N ALA A 125 -0.28 1.59 -19.45
CA ALA A 125 -0.78 0.95 -20.67
C ALA A 125 -0.83 -0.59 -20.57
N ALA A 126 0.05 -1.19 -19.78
CA ALA A 126 0.08 -2.63 -19.48
C ALA A 126 -0.93 -3.03 -18.38
N GLY A 127 -1.63 -2.06 -17.78
CA GLY A 127 -2.69 -2.29 -16.79
C GLY A 127 -2.29 -2.08 -15.34
N LEU A 128 -1.17 -1.39 -15.07
CA LEU A 128 -0.80 -1.01 -13.70
C LEU A 128 -1.81 0.01 -13.16
N THR A 129 -2.36 -0.26 -11.97
CA THR A 129 -3.19 0.70 -11.24
C THR A 129 -2.36 1.47 -10.22
N TYR A 130 -2.75 2.70 -9.87
CA TYR A 130 -2.10 3.42 -8.77
C TYR A 130 -2.23 2.64 -7.45
N SER A 131 -3.38 1.99 -7.25
CA SER A 131 -3.63 1.15 -6.06
C SER A 131 -2.61 0.01 -5.92
N ASP A 132 -2.29 -0.68 -7.01
CA ASP A 132 -1.24 -1.71 -6.99
C ASP A 132 0.15 -1.09 -6.88
N LEU A 133 0.44 0.00 -7.60
CA LEU A 133 1.73 0.69 -7.50
C LEU A 133 2.04 1.15 -6.08
N TRP A 134 1.13 1.84 -5.40
CA TRP A 134 1.38 2.38 -4.07
C TRP A 134 1.59 1.27 -3.03
N THR A 135 0.83 0.18 -3.12
CA THR A 135 1.00 -0.94 -2.19
C THR A 135 2.26 -1.76 -2.47
N LEU A 136 2.60 -1.97 -3.75
CA LEU A 136 3.87 -2.60 -4.13
C LEU A 136 5.07 -1.74 -3.73
N ALA A 137 4.96 -0.43 -3.90
CA ALA A 137 6.02 0.51 -3.52
C ALA A 137 6.22 0.56 -2.00
N GLY A 138 5.15 0.45 -1.21
CA GLY A 138 5.25 0.24 0.24
C GLY A 138 6.00 -1.05 0.58
N VAL A 139 5.68 -2.17 -0.09
CA VAL A 139 6.39 -3.45 0.12
C VAL A 139 7.86 -3.35 -0.27
N CYS A 140 8.16 -2.75 -1.42
CA CYS A 140 9.53 -2.50 -1.87
C CYS A 140 10.31 -1.65 -0.85
N ALA A 141 9.70 -0.57 -0.36
CA ALA A 141 10.30 0.26 0.68
C ALA A 141 10.60 -0.51 1.97
N ILE A 142 9.84 -1.57 2.34
CA ILE A 142 10.13 -2.41 3.52
C ILE A 142 11.36 -3.25 3.23
N GLN A 143 11.36 -3.93 2.09
CA GLN A 143 12.34 -4.95 1.77
C GLN A 143 13.72 -4.35 1.45
N GLU A 144 13.77 -3.28 0.66
CA GLU A 144 15.03 -2.64 0.22
C GLU A 144 15.78 -1.92 1.34
N THR A 145 15.10 -1.63 2.44
CA THR A 145 15.69 -0.97 3.61
C THR A 145 16.09 -1.98 4.69
N GLY A 146 16.03 -3.28 4.40
CA GLY A 146 16.45 -4.36 5.29
C GLY A 146 15.32 -4.95 6.14
N GLY A 147 14.07 -4.60 5.85
CA GLY A 147 12.92 -5.35 6.34
C GLY A 147 12.82 -6.73 5.66
N PRO A 148 12.03 -7.64 6.21
CA PRO A 148 11.95 -8.99 5.68
C PRO A 148 10.93 -9.10 4.54
N LYS A 149 10.90 -10.25 3.88
CA LYS A 149 10.04 -10.48 2.73
C LYS A 149 8.56 -10.38 3.09
N VAL A 150 7.81 -9.60 2.33
CA VAL A 150 6.39 -9.39 2.52
C VAL A 150 5.63 -9.99 1.34
N PRO A 151 4.76 -11.01 1.55
CA PRO A 151 3.91 -11.53 0.50
C PRO A 151 3.01 -10.43 -0.06
N TRP A 152 3.03 -10.26 -1.38
CA TRP A 152 2.22 -9.28 -2.07
C TRP A 152 1.57 -9.89 -3.30
N ARG A 153 0.37 -9.39 -3.63
CA ARG A 153 -0.37 -9.71 -4.86
C ARG A 153 -0.96 -8.45 -5.45
N GLY A 154 -0.98 -8.36 -6.78
CA GLY A 154 -1.70 -7.33 -7.52
C GLY A 154 -3.19 -7.67 -7.68
N GLY A 155 -3.90 -6.79 -8.39
CA GLY A 155 -5.33 -6.94 -8.70
C GLY A 155 -6.22 -5.88 -8.04
N ARG A 156 -5.65 -4.84 -7.43
CA ARG A 156 -6.41 -3.70 -6.93
C ARG A 156 -6.87 -2.83 -8.09
N LYS A 157 -7.96 -2.12 -7.86
CA LYS A 157 -8.59 -1.25 -8.84
C LYS A 157 -8.58 0.18 -8.34
N ASP A 158 -8.34 1.08 -9.28
CA ASP A 158 -8.50 2.49 -9.05
C ASP A 158 -9.98 2.88 -9.00
N ARG A 159 -10.31 3.78 -8.07
CA ARG A 159 -11.65 4.34 -7.87
C ARG A 159 -11.70 5.81 -8.27
N GLN A 160 -12.90 6.39 -8.24
CA GLN A 160 -13.13 7.77 -8.63
C GLN A 160 -13.12 8.71 -7.41
N ALA A 161 -13.02 10.02 -7.65
CA ALA A 161 -13.00 11.03 -6.59
C ALA A 161 -14.21 10.95 -5.63
N LYS A 162 -15.39 10.57 -6.14
CA LYS A 162 -16.61 10.39 -5.35
C LYS A 162 -16.53 9.27 -4.31
N ASP A 163 -15.59 8.34 -4.48
CA ASP A 163 -15.40 7.20 -3.59
C ASP A 163 -14.40 7.53 -2.47
N SER A 164 -13.96 8.79 -2.37
CA SER A 164 -13.07 9.25 -1.31
C SER A 164 -13.73 9.05 0.06
N PRO A 165 -13.04 8.42 1.02
CA PRO A 165 -13.54 8.29 2.38
C PRO A 165 -13.65 9.67 3.05
N PRO A 166 -14.54 9.83 4.05
CA PRO A 166 -14.57 11.02 4.88
C PRO A 166 -13.27 11.20 5.69
N ASP A 167 -13.01 12.43 6.12
CA ASP A 167 -11.90 12.76 7.02
C ASP A 167 -12.05 12.06 8.38
N GLY A 168 -10.96 11.99 9.15
CA GLY A 168 -10.94 11.42 10.50
C GLY A 168 -10.83 9.90 10.54
N ARG A 169 -10.74 9.22 9.38
CA ARG A 169 -10.56 7.76 9.35
C ARG A 169 -9.15 7.31 9.72
N ILE A 170 -8.14 8.15 9.52
CA ILE A 170 -6.75 7.85 9.84
C ILE A 170 -6.52 8.03 11.36
N PRO A 171 -5.78 7.12 12.04
CA PRO A 171 -5.49 7.27 13.46
C PRO A 171 -4.79 8.61 13.76
N ASN A 172 -5.29 9.32 14.77
CA ASN A 172 -4.66 10.55 15.26
C ASN A 172 -4.08 10.28 16.66
N PRO A 173 -2.74 10.30 16.83
CA PRO A 173 -2.11 9.98 18.10
C PRO A 173 -2.47 10.99 19.21
N ARG A 174 -2.88 12.22 18.87
CA ARG A 174 -3.26 13.25 19.85
C ARG A 174 -4.58 12.96 20.56
N ASN A 175 -5.39 12.04 20.03
CA ASN A 175 -6.71 11.72 20.58
C ASN A 175 -6.69 10.60 21.63
N GLY A 176 -5.50 10.13 22.04
CA GLY A 176 -5.33 9.12 23.08
C GLY A 176 -5.60 7.68 22.62
N ALA A 177 -5.36 6.72 23.52
CA ALA A 177 -5.39 5.29 23.22
C ALA A 177 -6.79 4.77 22.82
N ASP A 178 -7.85 5.32 23.40
CA ASP A 178 -9.22 4.88 23.08
C ASP A 178 -9.63 5.23 21.65
N HIS A 179 -9.16 6.36 21.13
CA HIS A 179 -9.32 6.71 19.72
C HIS A 179 -8.61 5.70 18.84
N LEU A 180 -7.36 5.36 19.17
CA LEU A 180 -6.58 4.40 18.40
C LEU A 180 -7.29 3.04 18.35
N ARG A 181 -7.72 2.50 19.49
CA ARG A 181 -8.47 1.23 19.55
C ARG A 181 -9.70 1.27 18.66
N LYS A 182 -10.52 2.33 18.76
CA LYS A 182 -11.73 2.48 17.92
C LYS A 182 -11.41 2.46 16.43
N VAL A 183 -10.36 3.17 16.00
CA VAL A 183 -9.95 3.20 14.59
C VAL A 183 -9.45 1.82 14.13
N PHE A 184 -8.59 1.17 14.90
CA PHE A 184 -8.05 -0.15 14.53
C PHE A 184 -9.12 -1.25 14.55
N TYR A 185 -10.09 -1.17 15.47
CA TYR A 185 -11.20 -2.12 15.55
C TYR A 185 -12.12 -2.02 14.33
N ARG A 186 -12.36 -0.80 13.84
CA ARG A 186 -13.06 -0.55 12.57
C ARG A 186 -12.34 -1.23 11.38
N MET A 187 -11.03 -1.38 11.46
CA MET A 187 -10.20 -2.03 10.44
C MET A 187 -10.04 -3.54 10.66
N THR A 188 -10.85 -4.14 11.55
CA THR A 188 -10.83 -5.57 11.94
C THR A 188 -9.63 -6.02 12.77
N PHE A 189 -8.79 -5.09 13.22
CA PHE A 189 -7.69 -5.43 14.12
C PHE A 189 -8.18 -5.53 15.57
N ASN A 190 -7.80 -6.60 16.27
CA ASN A 190 -8.07 -6.74 17.71
C ASN A 190 -6.88 -6.23 18.55
N ASP A 191 -7.03 -6.17 19.88
CA ASP A 191 -5.99 -5.66 20.78
C ASP A 191 -4.64 -6.38 20.66
N GLN A 192 -4.61 -7.67 20.31
CA GLN A 192 -3.35 -8.40 20.11
C GLN A 192 -2.63 -7.96 18.84
N VAL A 193 -3.38 -7.69 17.77
CA VAL A 193 -2.82 -7.14 16.52
C VAL A 193 -2.43 -5.66 16.71
N TYR A 194 -3.23 -4.90 17.45
CA TYR A 194 -2.94 -3.50 17.79
C TYR A 194 -1.67 -3.35 18.65
N LEU A 195 -1.51 -4.14 19.71
CA LEU A 195 -0.32 -4.11 20.56
C LEU A 195 0.91 -4.58 19.77
N PHE A 196 0.78 -5.53 18.85
CA PHE A 196 1.90 -5.88 17.97
C PHE A 196 2.31 -4.73 17.04
N ILE A 197 1.34 -3.97 16.53
CA ILE A 197 1.58 -2.73 15.78
C ILE A 197 2.21 -1.65 16.67
N PHE A 198 1.75 -1.48 17.93
CA PHE A 198 2.08 -0.35 18.80
C PHE A 198 3.28 -0.58 19.76
N PHE A 199 3.51 -1.79 20.27
CA PHE A 199 4.66 -2.11 21.15
C PHE A 199 5.95 -2.35 20.37
N LYS A 200 5.86 -2.90 19.16
CA LYS A 200 6.99 -2.95 18.22
C LYS A 200 7.33 -1.57 17.64
N LEU A 201 6.44 -0.58 17.86
CA LEU A 201 6.55 0.85 17.55
C LEU A 201 7.34 1.65 18.61
N LEU A 202 7.41 1.16 19.86
CA LEU A 202 7.88 1.93 21.02
C LEU A 202 9.08 1.31 21.75
N VAL A 203 9.42 0.05 21.50
CA VAL A 203 10.57 -0.62 22.13
C VAL A 203 11.42 -1.33 21.07
N VAL A 204 12.16 -0.53 20.28
CA VAL A 204 13.62 -0.62 20.03
C VAL A 204 14.12 0.75 19.57
#